data_AF-A0A1U9NMZ5-F1
#
_entry.id   AF-A0A1U9NMZ5-F1
#
_cell.length_a   1.000
_cell.length_b   1.000
_cell.length_c   1.000
_cell.angle_alpha   90.00
_cell.angle_beta   90.00
_cell.angle_gamma   90.00
#
_symmetry.space_group_name_H-M   'P 1'
#
loop_
_entity.id
_entity.type
_entity.pdbx_description
1 polymer ?
#
loop_
_entity_poly.entity_id
_entity_poly.type
_entity_poly.pdbx_seq_one_letter_code
_entity_poly.pdbx_strand_id
1 'polypeptide(L)'
;MANYYLKDFLTLKPKDLLQLYFGNKGLLMDFAWGQELIVDDLAEAILALTDPALVQYEFRTIYKWANEGGIAALIDEARSPLHGSLELGEKLGELENEHARAMYMWLNHDDVFSHAIDLREWESRRGKNHYYVGPGIPCDGEDEQVRQKLGATVAEYFKRQSKGKKCKVEYYMRTNPDRHYFFANPEDSVKGFRKYRDDSEDVIIRAAYRPIFQVIFEYNAEDGDLAVHARSKKAKDKMFEAMCTEVLGFKEPPNAATEVFDLSCLKDGKFRFAEDPEMPVESITLKMVMLNLNKGTDQRITLEASPHKGDNRQVEGMMQKTYLAHGVKLEDVFVRKAKIEIKFKPVNMHKVGRITFTVGYPQYSDLSDDEKSEMARRYLRKWGILVKHKAMSESTNVA
;
A
#
# COMPACT_ATOMS: atom_id res chain seq x y z
N MET A 1 -11.17 7.73 16.99
CA MET A 1 -9.84 8.20 17.43
C MET A 1 -10.07 9.19 18.54
N ALA A 2 -9.51 8.95 19.72
CA ALA A 2 -9.49 9.95 20.77
C ALA A 2 -8.70 11.17 20.30
N ASN A 3 -9.15 12.38 20.65
CA ASN A 3 -8.43 13.61 20.33
C ASN A 3 -7.15 13.68 21.17
N TYR A 4 -6.05 14.10 20.57
CA TYR A 4 -4.79 14.35 21.27
C TYR A 4 -4.90 15.65 22.08
N TYR A 5 -4.57 15.57 23.37
CA TYR A 5 -4.32 16.72 24.24
C TYR A 5 -2.97 16.54 24.95
N LEU A 6 -2.15 17.59 25.00
CA LEU A 6 -0.78 17.51 25.54
C LEU A 6 -0.77 17.03 27.00
N LYS A 7 -1.63 17.59 27.85
CA LYS A 7 -1.69 17.23 29.27
C LYS A 7 -2.09 15.77 29.46
N ASP A 8 -3.12 15.31 28.75
CA ASP A 8 -3.54 13.91 28.78
C ASP A 8 -2.42 12.97 28.34
N PHE A 9 -1.68 13.33 27.29
CA PHE A 9 -0.51 12.58 26.84
C PHE A 9 0.56 12.47 27.94
N LEU A 10 0.90 13.59 28.59
CA LEU A 10 1.93 13.63 29.63
C LEU A 10 1.55 12.78 30.85
N THR A 11 0.26 12.76 31.23
CA THR A 11 -0.25 11.92 32.34
C THR A 11 -0.11 10.42 32.06
N LEU A 12 -0.19 10.00 30.79
CA LEU A 12 -0.13 8.59 30.38
C LEU A 12 1.31 8.05 30.24
N LYS A 13 2.34 8.90 30.42
CA LYS A 13 3.74 8.51 30.25
C LYS A 13 4.46 8.31 31.58
N PRO A 14 5.30 7.27 31.69
CA PRO A 14 6.31 7.20 32.72
C PRO A 14 7.23 8.44 32.70
N LYS A 15 7.45 9.01 33.88
CA LYS A 15 8.26 10.23 34.07
C LYS A 15 9.70 10.07 33.59
N ASP A 16 10.29 8.91 33.82
CA ASP A 16 11.63 8.53 33.38
C ASP A 16 11.79 8.57 31.85
N LEU A 17 10.78 8.12 31.10
CA LEU A 17 10.80 8.21 29.64
C LEU A 17 10.70 9.67 29.17
N LEU A 18 9.89 10.51 29.83
CA LEU A 18 9.84 11.95 29.53
C LEU A 18 11.19 12.61 29.82
N GLN A 19 11.82 12.30 30.95
CA GLN A 19 13.15 12.79 31.30
C GLN A 19 14.19 12.39 30.24
N LEU A 20 14.18 11.13 29.81
CA LEU A 20 15.07 10.63 28.76
C LEU A 20 14.85 11.36 27.42
N TYR A 21 13.58 11.58 27.04
CA TYR A 21 13.23 12.31 25.82
C TYR A 21 13.81 13.73 25.79
N PHE A 22 13.59 14.50 26.85
CA PHE A 22 14.08 15.88 26.94
C PHE A 22 15.60 15.93 27.08
N GLY A 23 16.18 15.02 27.88
CA GLY A 23 17.63 14.89 28.06
C GLY A 23 18.36 14.59 26.74
N ASN A 24 17.88 13.62 25.95
CA ASN A 24 18.48 13.26 24.65
C ASN A 24 18.48 14.42 23.64
N LYS A 25 17.53 15.34 23.76
CA LYS A 25 17.40 16.52 22.89
C LYS A 25 18.05 17.77 23.47
N GLY A 26 18.62 17.71 24.68
CA GLY A 26 19.16 18.87 25.37
C GLY A 26 18.10 19.95 25.69
N LEU A 27 16.84 19.54 25.81
CA LEU A 27 15.70 20.43 26.08
C LEU A 27 15.34 20.33 27.56
N LEU A 28 14.79 21.42 28.14
CA LEU A 28 14.30 21.44 29.52
C LEU A 28 15.33 20.93 30.56
N MET A 29 16.61 21.19 30.33
CA MET A 29 17.71 20.68 31.19
C MET A 29 17.64 21.21 32.63
N ASP A 30 17.10 22.42 32.80
CA ASP A 30 16.93 23.06 34.10
C ASP A 30 15.52 22.83 34.71
N PHE A 31 14.68 22.01 34.07
CA PHE A 31 13.33 21.76 34.56
C PHE A 31 13.35 20.95 35.86
N ALA A 32 12.65 21.44 36.87
CA ALA A 32 12.60 20.81 38.18
C ALA A 32 11.60 19.63 38.20
N TRP A 33 12.09 18.44 37.89
CA TRP A 33 11.27 17.22 37.78
C TRP A 33 10.60 16.74 39.09
N GLY A 34 10.98 17.27 40.26
CA GLY A 34 10.38 16.94 41.55
C GLY A 34 10.42 15.45 41.92
N GLN A 35 9.68 15.04 42.96
CA GLN A 35 9.35 13.63 43.20
C GLN A 35 8.13 13.22 42.35
N GLU A 36 7.02 13.94 42.50
CA GLU A 36 5.84 13.84 41.64
C GLU A 36 5.96 14.78 40.44
N LEU A 37 5.48 14.34 39.28
CA LEU A 37 5.46 15.15 38.07
C LEU A 37 4.25 16.08 38.09
N ILE A 38 4.49 17.39 38.11
CA ILE A 38 3.45 18.40 37.93
C ILE A 38 3.23 18.60 36.42
N VAL A 39 2.17 17.99 35.89
CA VAL A 39 1.87 17.96 34.46
C VAL A 39 1.65 19.37 33.88
N ASP A 40 1.05 20.27 34.65
CA ASP A 40 0.80 21.64 34.23
C ASP A 40 2.12 22.41 34.02
N ASP A 41 3.03 22.36 34.99
CA ASP A 41 4.34 23.00 34.90
C ASP A 41 5.15 22.46 33.70
N LEU A 42 5.12 21.14 33.47
CA LEU A 42 5.79 20.55 32.32
C LEU A 42 5.15 21.00 31.00
N ALA A 43 3.83 21.05 30.93
CA ALA A 43 3.12 21.52 29.73
C ALA A 43 3.45 22.98 29.42
N GLU A 44 3.49 23.86 30.44
CA GLU A 44 3.91 25.26 30.29
C GLU A 44 5.36 25.37 29.83
N ALA A 45 6.28 24.59 30.43
CA ALA A 45 7.67 24.55 30.05
C ALA A 45 7.87 24.10 28.58
N ILE A 46 7.12 23.10 28.12
CA ILE A 46 7.13 22.66 26.72
C ILE A 46 6.65 23.79 25.80
N LEU A 47 5.57 24.50 26.15
CA LEU A 47 5.02 25.58 25.34
C LEU A 47 5.95 26.81 25.28
N ALA A 48 6.82 26.98 26.28
CA ALA A 48 7.83 28.04 26.33
C ALA A 48 9.14 27.72 25.56
N LEU A 49 9.27 26.52 24.99
CA LEU A 49 10.43 26.17 24.15
C LEU A 49 10.53 27.07 22.91
N THR A 50 11.73 27.17 22.34
CA THR A 50 11.95 27.92 21.09
C THR A 50 11.19 27.32 19.90
N ASP A 51 11.06 26.00 19.86
CA ASP A 51 10.25 25.28 18.86
C ASP A 51 9.37 24.21 19.54
N PRO A 52 8.24 24.62 20.14
CA PRO A 52 7.32 23.69 20.80
C PRO A 52 6.55 22.85 19.76
N ALA A 53 6.53 23.26 18.50
CA ALA A 53 5.79 22.58 17.44
C ALA A 53 6.42 21.24 17.09
N LEU A 54 7.76 21.15 17.09
CA LEU A 54 8.47 19.89 16.86
C LEU A 54 8.15 18.85 17.94
N VAL A 55 8.25 19.24 19.22
CA VAL A 55 7.92 18.34 20.35
C VAL A 55 6.46 17.89 20.28
N GLN A 56 5.54 18.80 20.00
CA GLN A 56 4.13 18.45 19.84
C GLN A 56 3.87 17.52 18.66
N TYR A 57 4.59 17.68 17.55
CA TYR A 57 4.49 16.78 16.40
C TYR A 57 4.93 15.37 16.78
N GLU A 58 6.09 15.22 17.43
CA GLU A 58 6.62 13.92 17.86
C GLU A 58 5.70 13.24 18.86
N PHE A 59 5.19 13.96 19.86
CA PHE A 59 4.24 13.40 20.84
C PHE A 59 2.93 12.96 20.21
N ARG A 60 2.40 13.70 19.23
CA ARG A 60 1.23 13.27 18.45
C ARG A 60 1.51 12.00 17.65
N THR A 61 2.69 11.88 17.07
CA THR A 61 3.12 10.69 16.34
C THR A 61 3.19 9.48 17.26
N ILE A 62 3.86 9.60 18.41
CA ILE A 62 3.93 8.55 19.44
C ILE A 62 2.51 8.18 19.90
N TYR A 63 1.66 9.17 20.17
CA TYR A 63 0.27 8.94 20.59
C TYR A 63 -0.54 8.15 19.55
N LYS A 64 -0.39 8.47 18.26
CA LYS A 64 -1.08 7.77 17.16
C LYS A 64 -0.70 6.28 17.08
N TRP A 65 0.50 5.93 17.53
CA TRP A 65 1.03 4.56 17.52
C TRP A 65 0.85 3.81 18.84
N ALA A 66 0.47 4.51 19.91
CA ALA A 66 0.17 3.94 21.21
C ALA A 66 -1.21 3.25 21.23
N ASN A 67 -1.34 2.17 20.49
CA ASN A 67 -2.49 1.25 20.47
C ASN A 67 -2.03 -0.15 20.09
N GLU A 68 -2.84 -1.16 20.36
CA GLU A 68 -2.54 -2.57 20.08
C GLU A 68 -1.98 -2.81 18.67
N GLY A 69 -2.64 -2.28 17.64
CA GLY A 69 -2.18 -2.46 16.25
C GLY A 69 -0.89 -1.71 15.92
N GLY A 70 -0.64 -0.55 16.54
CA GLY A 70 0.63 0.17 16.40
C GLY A 70 1.79 -0.55 17.09
N ILE A 71 1.58 -1.04 18.31
CA ILE A 71 2.60 -1.80 19.04
C ILE A 71 2.91 -3.13 18.34
N ALA A 72 1.88 -3.84 17.85
CA ALA A 72 2.08 -5.07 17.08
C ALA A 72 2.92 -4.83 15.81
N ALA A 73 2.65 -3.76 15.07
CA ALA A 73 3.43 -3.39 13.89
C ALA A 73 4.89 -3.03 14.23
N LEU A 74 5.13 -2.35 15.36
CA LEU A 74 6.48 -2.05 15.83
C LEU A 74 7.26 -3.32 16.22
N ILE A 75 6.60 -4.29 16.86
CA ILE A 75 7.20 -5.58 17.22
C ILE A 75 7.50 -6.41 15.96
N ASP A 76 6.58 -6.43 14.99
CA ASP A 76 6.79 -7.12 13.71
C ASP A 76 8.00 -6.53 12.97
N GLU A 77 8.05 -5.19 12.88
CA GLU A 77 9.17 -4.50 12.24
C GLU A 77 10.48 -4.77 12.97
N ALA A 78 10.52 -4.71 14.31
CA ALA A 78 11.73 -4.96 15.09
C ALA A 78 12.38 -6.33 14.82
N ARG A 79 11.59 -7.34 14.45
CA ARG A 79 12.06 -8.68 14.10
C ARG A 79 12.69 -8.78 12.71
N SER A 80 12.50 -7.77 11.88
CA SER A 80 13.15 -7.69 10.57
C SER A 80 14.67 -7.82 10.74
N PRO A 81 15.36 -8.62 9.90
CA PRO A 81 16.82 -8.73 9.90
C PRO A 81 17.53 -7.39 9.73
N LEU A 82 16.86 -6.38 9.14
CA LEU A 82 17.38 -5.02 9.03
C LEU A 82 17.77 -4.44 10.40
N HIS A 83 16.98 -4.73 11.43
CA HIS A 83 17.19 -4.21 12.79
C HIS A 83 17.96 -5.19 13.66
N GLY A 84 18.52 -6.27 13.07
CA GLY A 84 19.21 -7.32 13.80
C GLY A 84 18.27 -8.33 14.47
N SER A 85 17.02 -8.45 13.99
CA SER A 85 16.01 -9.39 14.50
C SER A 85 15.77 -9.25 16.01
N LEU A 86 15.44 -8.04 16.44
CA LEU A 86 15.22 -7.71 17.85
C LEU A 86 13.94 -8.39 18.36
N GLU A 87 14.05 -9.13 19.46
CA GLU A 87 12.91 -9.68 20.18
C GLU A 87 12.47 -8.74 21.31
N LEU A 88 11.66 -7.74 20.97
CA LEU A 88 11.22 -6.70 21.91
C LEU A 88 9.91 -7.01 22.63
N GLY A 89 9.25 -8.13 22.31
CA GLY A 89 7.92 -8.47 22.83
C GLY A 89 7.86 -8.55 24.36
N GLU A 90 8.79 -9.27 24.99
CA GLU A 90 8.86 -9.38 26.45
C GLU A 90 9.16 -8.03 27.09
N LYS A 91 10.16 -7.30 26.55
CA LYS A 91 10.57 -6.00 27.08
C LYS A 91 9.44 -4.98 27.05
N LEU A 92 8.68 -4.92 25.95
CA LEU A 92 7.53 -4.04 25.84
C LEU A 92 6.37 -4.52 26.73
N GLY A 93 6.25 -5.83 26.97
CA GLY A 93 5.27 -6.41 27.90
C GLY A 93 5.44 -5.97 29.36
N GLU A 94 6.67 -5.67 29.78
CA GLU A 94 6.98 -5.13 31.11
C GLU A 94 6.46 -3.69 31.31
N LEU A 95 6.24 -2.94 30.22
CA LEU A 95 5.78 -1.56 30.28
C LEU A 95 4.27 -1.48 30.49
N GLU A 96 3.87 -0.56 31.38
CA GLU A 96 2.53 -0.44 31.97
C GLU A 96 1.40 -0.30 30.95
N ASN A 97 1.63 0.45 29.85
CA ASN A 97 0.61 0.74 28.85
C ASN A 97 1.22 0.96 27.44
N GLU A 98 0.37 1.03 26.42
CA GLU A 98 0.78 1.23 25.02
C GLU A 98 1.50 2.58 24.81
N HIS A 99 1.19 3.58 25.62
CA HIS A 99 1.85 4.88 25.58
C HIS A 99 3.31 4.77 26.01
N ALA A 100 3.60 4.06 27.11
CA ALA A 100 4.96 3.77 27.54
C ALA A 100 5.72 2.97 26.48
N ARG A 101 5.09 1.94 25.90
CA ARG A 101 5.68 1.10 24.83
C ARG A 101 6.07 1.89 23.59
N ALA A 102 5.15 2.69 23.05
CA ALA A 102 5.44 3.51 21.87
C ALA A 102 6.54 4.55 22.16
N MET A 103 6.56 5.13 23.35
CA MET A 103 7.59 6.11 23.72
C MET A 103 8.96 5.44 23.90
N TYR A 104 9.01 4.25 24.50
CA TYR A 104 10.23 3.46 24.60
C TYR A 104 10.79 3.14 23.22
N MET A 105 9.94 2.67 22.29
CA MET A 105 10.36 2.41 20.90
C MET A 105 10.91 3.66 20.23
N TRP A 106 10.23 4.80 20.37
CA TRP A 106 10.70 6.08 19.80
C TRP A 106 12.09 6.50 20.34
N LEU A 107 12.37 6.22 21.62
CA LEU A 107 13.61 6.67 22.27
C LEU A 107 14.80 5.74 22.04
N ASN A 108 14.56 4.45 21.87
CA ASN A 108 15.61 3.44 21.84
C ASN A 108 15.76 2.75 20.48
N HIS A 109 14.74 2.84 19.62
CA HIS A 109 14.62 2.15 18.33
C HIS A 109 13.90 3.06 17.32
N ASP A 110 14.41 4.28 17.14
CA ASP A 110 13.79 5.30 16.29
C ASP A 110 13.79 4.88 14.81
N ASP A 111 14.80 4.13 14.39
CA ASP A 111 14.90 3.46 13.09
C ASP A 111 13.74 2.48 12.85
N VAL A 112 13.51 1.54 13.77
CA VAL A 112 12.38 0.60 13.74
C VAL A 112 11.06 1.38 13.66
N PHE A 113 10.92 2.41 14.48
CA PHE A 113 9.71 3.23 14.51
C PHE A 113 9.45 3.92 13.17
N SER A 114 10.50 4.52 12.59
CA SER A 114 10.43 5.25 11.34
C SER A 114 10.07 4.32 10.18
N HIS A 115 10.71 3.15 10.09
CA HIS A 115 10.40 2.14 9.08
C HIS A 115 8.97 1.59 9.21
N ALA A 116 8.51 1.34 10.43
CA ALA A 116 7.13 0.91 10.67
C ALA A 116 6.12 1.96 10.20
N ILE A 117 6.40 3.26 10.39
CA ILE A 117 5.57 4.35 9.85
C ILE A 117 5.49 4.26 8.34
N ASP A 118 6.62 4.24 7.64
CA ASP A 118 6.66 4.24 6.18
C ASP A 118 5.97 3.00 5.60
N LEU A 119 6.18 1.83 6.21
CA LEU A 119 5.55 0.58 5.77
C LEU A 119 4.04 0.63 5.96
N ARG A 120 3.54 1.07 7.12
CA ARG A 120 2.10 1.18 7.37
C ARG A 120 1.44 2.23 6.47
N GLU A 121 2.14 3.32 6.19
CA GLU A 121 1.69 4.29 5.20
C GLU A 121 1.62 3.67 3.80
N TRP A 122 2.63 2.91 3.39
CA TRP A 122 2.61 2.19 2.13
C TRP A 122 1.45 1.18 2.05
N GLU A 123 1.30 0.32 3.05
CA GLU A 123 0.28 -0.72 3.09
C GLU A 123 -1.14 -0.13 3.00
N SER A 124 -1.38 1.01 3.66
CA SER A 124 -2.68 1.69 3.64
C SER A 124 -2.93 2.59 2.41
N ARG A 125 -1.91 2.85 1.58
CA ARG A 125 -2.05 3.71 0.39
C ARG A 125 -2.85 3.02 -0.70
N ARG A 126 -3.92 3.71 -1.13
CA ARG A 126 -4.72 3.31 -2.28
C ARG A 126 -4.09 3.76 -3.60
N GLY A 127 -4.50 3.09 -4.68
CA GLY A 127 -4.16 3.50 -6.03
C GLY A 127 -2.69 3.24 -6.37
N LYS A 128 -2.15 2.10 -5.94
CA LYS A 128 -0.92 1.53 -6.47
C LYS A 128 -1.18 1.02 -7.89
N ASN A 129 -0.19 1.12 -8.78
CA ASN A 129 -0.23 0.40 -10.04
C ASN A 129 0.76 -0.76 -9.93
N HIS A 130 0.29 -1.97 -10.21
CA HIS A 130 1.15 -3.14 -10.29
C HIS A 130 1.71 -3.25 -11.72
N TYR A 131 3.01 -3.53 -11.82
CA TYR A 131 3.82 -3.81 -13.02
C TYR A 131 4.41 -5.24 -12.93
N TYR A 132 4.48 -6.03 -14.02
CA TYR A 132 5.00 -7.40 -14.01
C TYR A 132 6.27 -7.38 -14.82
N VAL A 133 7.36 -7.70 -14.14
CA VAL A 133 8.71 -7.65 -14.70
C VAL A 133 9.30 -9.04 -14.90
N GLY A 134 8.60 -10.08 -14.46
CA GLY A 134 9.09 -11.46 -14.46
C GLY A 134 9.70 -11.87 -13.12
N PRO A 135 9.59 -13.15 -12.73
CA PRO A 135 10.14 -13.65 -11.48
C PRO A 135 11.66 -13.77 -11.56
N GLY A 136 12.31 -13.71 -10.40
CA GLY A 136 13.73 -13.96 -10.21
C GLY A 136 14.67 -12.90 -10.78
N ILE A 137 14.16 -11.70 -11.09
CA ILE A 137 15.04 -10.59 -11.51
C ILE A 137 15.76 -10.05 -10.26
N PRO A 138 17.11 -10.01 -10.25
CA PRO A 138 17.87 -9.44 -9.14
C PRO A 138 17.52 -7.97 -8.90
N CYS A 139 17.65 -7.52 -7.65
CA CYS A 139 17.38 -6.16 -7.25
C CYS A 139 18.54 -5.64 -6.39
N ASP A 140 19.32 -4.71 -6.94
CA ASP A 140 20.54 -4.19 -6.31
C ASP A 140 20.24 -2.99 -5.40
N GLY A 141 19.18 -3.08 -4.59
CA GLY A 141 18.69 -1.96 -3.79
C GLY A 141 19.64 -1.44 -2.70
N GLU A 142 20.52 -2.31 -2.21
CA GLU A 142 21.58 -1.96 -1.25
C GLU A 142 22.61 -0.99 -1.86
N ASP A 143 22.83 -1.05 -3.17
CA ASP A 143 23.83 -0.22 -3.85
C ASP A 143 23.41 1.26 -3.85
N GLU A 144 24.20 2.08 -3.14
CA GLU A 144 24.01 3.52 -3.04
C GLU A 144 24.05 4.21 -4.42
N GLN A 145 24.87 3.74 -5.36
CA GLN A 145 24.91 4.30 -6.72
C GLN A 145 23.63 4.02 -7.49
N VAL A 146 23.05 2.81 -7.34
CA VAL A 146 21.75 2.46 -7.92
C VAL A 146 20.66 3.36 -7.36
N ARG A 147 20.64 3.58 -6.04
CA ARG A 147 19.71 4.50 -5.37
C ARG A 147 19.87 5.94 -5.81
N GLN A 148 21.10 6.42 -5.99
CA GLN A 148 21.38 7.77 -6.49
C GLN A 148 20.92 7.96 -7.93
N LYS A 149 21.15 6.96 -8.82
CA LYS A 149 20.66 7.00 -10.20
C LYS A 149 19.14 7.03 -10.26
N LEU A 150 18.46 6.13 -9.54
CA LEU A 150 17.00 6.14 -9.43
C LEU A 150 16.51 7.50 -8.90
N GLY A 151 17.14 8.03 -7.85
CA GLY A 151 16.81 9.34 -7.29
C GLY A 151 16.94 10.48 -8.29
N ALA A 152 18.02 10.50 -9.08
CA ALA A 152 18.24 11.48 -10.14
C ALA A 152 17.20 11.38 -11.26
N THR A 153 16.85 10.16 -11.69
CA THR A 153 15.83 9.93 -12.73
C THR A 153 14.43 10.36 -12.25
N VAL A 154 14.06 10.05 -11.00
CA VAL A 154 12.82 10.53 -10.36
C VAL A 154 12.82 12.06 -10.27
N ALA A 155 13.91 12.67 -9.80
CA ALA A 155 14.08 14.11 -9.70
C ALA A 155 13.88 14.81 -11.06
N GLU A 156 14.56 14.34 -12.11
CA GLU A 156 14.51 14.93 -13.44
C GLU A 156 13.11 14.86 -14.05
N TYR A 157 12.36 13.76 -13.82
CA TYR A 157 10.96 13.68 -14.24
C TYR A 157 10.10 14.81 -13.66
N PHE A 158 10.26 15.12 -12.37
CA PHE A 158 9.48 16.14 -11.68
C PHE A 158 10.00 17.57 -11.86
N LYS A 159 11.22 17.74 -12.38
CA LYS A 159 11.85 19.05 -12.62
C LYS A 159 11.02 19.97 -13.50
N ARG A 160 10.35 19.43 -14.52
CA ARG A 160 9.43 20.19 -15.41
C ARG A 160 8.21 20.76 -14.69
N GLN A 161 7.93 20.30 -13.48
CA GLN A 161 6.84 20.79 -12.62
C GLN A 161 7.36 21.70 -11.50
N SER A 162 8.60 22.21 -11.59
CA SER A 162 9.25 23.00 -10.53
C SER A 162 9.35 22.24 -9.21
N LYS A 163 9.68 20.95 -9.29
CA LYS A 163 9.88 19.98 -8.20
C LYS A 163 11.17 19.19 -8.44
N GLY A 164 11.51 18.25 -7.56
CA GLY A 164 12.60 17.30 -7.77
C GLY A 164 13.99 17.95 -7.80
N LYS A 165 14.19 19.10 -7.15
CA LYS A 165 15.55 19.70 -7.04
C LYS A 165 16.52 18.77 -6.32
N LYS A 166 16.00 18.05 -5.32
CA LYS A 166 16.65 16.97 -4.59
C LYS A 166 15.70 15.78 -4.58
N CYS A 167 16.25 14.58 -4.57
CA CYS A 167 15.51 13.35 -4.36
C CYS A 167 16.46 12.34 -3.72
N LYS A 168 16.19 11.98 -2.46
CA LYS A 168 16.89 10.89 -1.77
C LYS A 168 16.04 9.63 -1.92
N VAL A 169 16.68 8.50 -2.21
CA VAL A 169 16.01 7.19 -2.23
C VAL A 169 16.50 6.39 -1.04
N GLU A 170 15.55 6.04 -0.18
CA GLU A 170 15.76 5.10 0.92
C GLU A 170 15.32 3.72 0.46
N TYR A 171 16.12 2.71 0.79
CA TYR A 171 15.84 1.32 0.48
C TYR A 171 15.62 0.54 1.76
N TYR A 172 14.67 -0.37 1.69
CA TYR A 172 14.26 -1.22 2.79
C TYR A 172 13.94 -2.61 2.24
N MET A 173 14.62 -3.63 2.74
CA MET A 173 14.29 -5.03 2.43
C MET A 173 13.48 -5.61 3.58
N ARG A 174 12.22 -5.96 3.32
CA ARG A 174 11.44 -6.80 4.24
C ARG A 174 11.75 -8.25 3.91
N THR A 175 11.96 -9.06 4.94
CA THR A 175 12.02 -10.53 4.82
C THR A 175 10.73 -11.13 5.37
N ASN A 176 10.27 -12.26 4.82
CA ASN A 176 9.03 -12.94 5.21
C ASN A 176 7.73 -12.09 5.09
N PRO A 177 7.21 -11.89 3.86
CA PRO A 177 7.79 -12.28 2.58
C PRO A 177 8.88 -11.30 2.12
N ASP A 178 9.77 -11.78 1.26
CA ASP A 178 10.84 -10.98 0.68
C ASP A 178 10.29 -9.89 -0.24
N ARG A 179 10.49 -8.63 0.15
CA ARG A 179 10.01 -7.45 -0.59
C ARG A 179 11.01 -6.31 -0.52
N HIS A 180 11.35 -5.80 -1.70
CA HIS A 180 12.23 -4.65 -1.87
C HIS A 180 11.40 -3.37 -1.92
N TYR A 181 11.60 -2.47 -0.98
CA TYR A 181 10.94 -1.17 -0.95
C TYR A 181 11.92 -0.04 -1.27
N PHE A 182 11.49 0.88 -2.12
CA PHE A 182 12.22 2.11 -2.41
C PHE A 182 11.32 3.30 -2.14
N PHE A 183 11.73 4.16 -1.20
CA PHE A 183 11.06 5.41 -0.87
C PHE A 183 11.85 6.56 -1.48
N ALA A 184 11.45 6.97 -2.69
CA ALA A 184 12.04 8.13 -3.33
C ALA A 184 11.33 9.39 -2.83
N ASN A 185 12.11 10.34 -2.30
CA ASN A 185 11.67 11.56 -1.62
C ASN A 185 12.03 12.83 -2.41
N PRO A 186 11.40 13.10 -3.58
CA PRO A 186 11.61 14.34 -4.31
C PRO A 186 11.11 15.58 -3.54
N GLU A 187 11.88 16.66 -3.62
CA GLU A 187 11.47 18.00 -3.17
C GLU A 187 10.22 18.47 -3.95
N ASP A 188 9.18 18.92 -3.26
CA ASP A 188 8.01 19.54 -3.87
C ASP A 188 8.24 21.04 -4.14
N SER A 189 7.28 21.67 -4.80
CA SER A 189 7.28 23.12 -4.98
C SER A 189 7.15 23.83 -3.62
N VAL A 190 7.85 24.97 -3.48
CA VAL A 190 7.79 25.81 -2.28
C VAL A 190 6.33 26.09 -1.91
N LYS A 191 5.98 25.82 -0.64
CA LYS A 191 4.68 26.13 -0.08
C LYS A 191 4.79 27.36 0.80
N GLY A 192 3.93 28.33 0.56
CA GLY A 192 3.77 29.49 1.44
C GLY A 192 2.64 29.24 2.44
N PHE A 193 2.83 29.68 3.68
CA PHE A 193 1.79 29.70 4.69
C PHE A 193 1.88 30.98 5.52
N ARG A 194 0.79 31.31 6.22
CA ARG A 194 0.75 32.44 7.15
C ARG A 194 0.89 31.89 8.55
N LYS A 195 1.76 32.48 9.36
CA LYS A 195 1.90 32.20 10.78
C LYS A 195 1.97 33.49 11.58
N TYR A 196 1.63 33.45 12.86
CA TYR A 196 2.00 34.52 13.77
C TYR A 196 3.52 34.57 13.90
N ARG A 197 4.05 35.77 14.12
CA ARG A 197 5.48 35.96 14.36
C ARG A 197 5.80 35.37 15.74
N ASP A 198 6.93 34.69 15.85
CA ASP A 198 7.26 33.96 17.09
C ASP A 198 7.45 34.91 18.31
N ASP A 199 7.70 36.20 18.07
CA ASP A 199 7.84 37.28 19.08
C ASP A 199 6.58 38.18 19.20
N SER A 200 5.47 37.88 18.51
CA SER A 200 4.27 38.72 18.55
C SER A 200 2.97 37.97 18.23
N GLU A 201 1.99 38.08 19.14
CA GLU A 201 0.69 37.40 19.06
C GLU A 201 -0.26 37.99 17.99
N ASP A 202 -0.05 39.24 17.57
CA ASP A 202 -0.96 39.93 16.64
C ASP A 202 -0.38 40.15 15.24
N VAL A 203 0.91 39.84 15.04
CA VAL A 203 1.59 40.09 13.77
C VAL A 203 1.64 38.83 12.92
N ILE A 204 0.84 38.81 11.84
CA ILE A 204 0.85 37.71 10.88
C ILE A 204 1.95 37.92 9.82
N ILE A 205 2.90 36.99 9.74
CA ILE A 205 3.94 36.95 8.72
C ILE A 205 3.69 35.87 7.67
N ARG A 206 4.34 36.00 6.52
CA ARG A 206 4.39 34.95 5.49
C ARG A 206 5.67 34.15 5.69
N ALA A 207 5.53 32.84 5.79
CA ALA A 207 6.63 31.89 5.83
C ALA A 207 6.54 30.97 4.61
N ALA A 208 7.68 30.36 4.25
CA ALA A 208 7.75 29.40 3.17
C ALA A 208 8.61 28.20 3.58
N TYR A 209 8.23 27.02 3.11
CA TYR A 209 8.99 25.78 3.29
C TYR A 209 9.00 24.97 2.00
N ARG A 210 9.93 24.02 1.90
CA ARG A 210 10.06 23.08 0.80
C ARG A 210 9.71 21.69 1.31
N PRO A 211 8.46 21.22 1.16
CA PRO A 211 8.11 19.87 1.53
C PRO A 211 8.78 18.86 0.59
N ILE A 212 8.79 17.60 1.01
CA ILE A 212 9.01 16.44 0.14
C ILE A 212 7.68 15.72 -0.10
N PHE A 213 7.64 14.89 -1.14
CA PHE A 213 6.57 13.92 -1.32
C PHE A 213 7.16 12.59 -1.73
N GLN A 214 6.47 11.50 -1.42
CA GLN A 214 6.97 10.16 -1.70
C GLN A 214 6.49 9.63 -3.06
N VAL A 215 7.42 9.05 -3.81
CA VAL A 215 7.18 8.02 -4.81
C VAL A 215 7.69 6.71 -4.21
N ILE A 216 6.84 5.68 -4.19
CA ILE A 216 7.15 4.43 -3.50
C ILE A 216 7.09 3.29 -4.50
N PHE A 217 8.10 2.42 -4.44
CA PHE A 217 8.21 1.19 -5.18
C PHE A 217 8.22 0.02 -4.20
N GLU A 218 7.50 -1.04 -4.52
CA GLU A 218 7.54 -2.32 -3.84
C GLU A 218 7.77 -3.39 -4.91
N TYR A 219 8.88 -4.12 -4.83
CA TYR A 219 9.22 -5.17 -5.75
C TYR A 219 9.30 -6.51 -5.04
N ASN A 220 8.54 -7.48 -5.55
CA ASN A 220 8.60 -8.88 -5.14
C ASN A 220 9.34 -9.69 -6.22
N ALA A 221 10.55 -10.12 -5.89
CA ALA A 221 11.38 -10.89 -6.82
C ALA A 221 10.82 -12.30 -7.08
N GLU A 222 10.17 -12.94 -6.10
CA GLU A 222 9.66 -14.31 -6.22
C GLU A 222 8.65 -14.42 -7.37
N ASP A 223 7.75 -13.44 -7.45
CA ASP A 223 6.62 -13.50 -8.35
C ASP A 223 6.67 -12.42 -9.45
N GLY A 224 7.67 -11.54 -9.43
CA GLY A 224 7.92 -10.53 -10.44
C GLY A 224 6.94 -9.36 -10.42
N ASP A 225 6.22 -9.13 -9.32
CA ASP A 225 5.33 -7.99 -9.15
C ASP A 225 6.09 -6.75 -8.69
N LEU A 226 5.85 -5.62 -9.35
CA LEU A 226 6.39 -4.30 -9.06
C LEU A 226 5.25 -3.32 -8.86
N ALA A 227 4.89 -3.04 -7.61
CA ALA A 227 3.90 -2.04 -7.27
C ALA A 227 4.54 -0.64 -7.21
N VAL A 228 3.89 0.33 -7.85
CA VAL A 228 4.35 1.72 -7.95
C VAL A 228 3.26 2.68 -7.49
N HIS A 229 3.60 3.59 -6.59
CA HIS A 229 2.74 4.71 -6.20
C HIS A 229 3.37 6.04 -6.58
N ALA A 230 2.61 6.83 -7.33
CA ALA A 230 2.93 8.22 -7.66
C ALA A 230 1.64 9.01 -7.90
N ARG A 231 1.74 10.35 -7.93
CA ARG A 231 0.60 11.29 -7.99
C ARG A 231 -0.33 11.13 -9.20
N SER A 232 0.14 10.54 -10.31
CA SER A 232 -0.67 10.38 -11.53
C SER A 232 -0.31 9.10 -12.26
N LYS A 233 -1.20 8.60 -13.13
CA LYS A 233 -0.92 7.42 -13.97
C LYS A 233 0.35 7.61 -14.81
N LYS A 234 0.49 8.76 -15.48
CA LYS A 234 1.69 9.09 -16.26
C LYS A 234 2.96 9.10 -15.40
N ALA A 235 2.87 9.55 -14.15
CA ALA A 235 4.01 9.49 -13.24
C ALA A 235 4.34 8.02 -12.92
N LYS A 236 3.34 7.21 -12.53
CA LYS A 236 3.54 5.79 -12.24
C LYS A 236 4.18 5.04 -13.40
N ASP A 237 3.72 5.28 -14.63
CA ASP A 237 4.30 4.66 -15.82
C ASP A 237 5.78 5.05 -15.98
N LYS A 238 6.13 6.33 -15.82
CA LYS A 238 7.53 6.77 -15.87
C LYS A 238 8.38 6.28 -14.70
N MET A 239 7.80 6.16 -13.52
CA MET A 239 8.50 5.61 -12.36
C MET A 239 8.75 4.11 -12.56
N PHE A 240 7.79 3.37 -13.12
CA PHE A 240 7.98 1.98 -13.54
C PHE A 240 9.16 1.83 -14.53
N GLU A 241 9.21 2.66 -15.57
CA GLU A 241 10.32 2.66 -16.52
C GLU A 241 11.68 2.90 -15.81
N ALA A 242 11.72 3.88 -14.90
CA ALA A 242 12.92 4.20 -14.12
C ALA A 242 13.35 3.03 -13.22
N MET A 243 12.42 2.39 -12.52
CA MET A 243 12.72 1.24 -11.68
C MET A 243 13.28 0.07 -12.51
N CYS A 244 12.68 -0.22 -13.66
CA CYS A 244 13.14 -1.31 -14.53
C CYS A 244 14.56 -1.05 -15.04
N THR A 245 14.84 0.18 -15.48
CA THR A 245 16.11 0.52 -16.14
C THR A 245 17.24 0.75 -15.15
N GLU A 246 16.98 1.50 -14.08
CA GLU A 246 18.03 1.91 -13.13
C GLU A 246 18.32 0.86 -12.06
N VAL A 247 17.33 0.05 -11.67
CA VAL A 247 17.46 -0.93 -10.56
C VAL A 247 17.43 -2.36 -11.03
N LEU A 248 16.49 -2.72 -11.92
CA LEU A 248 16.31 -4.11 -12.35
C LEU A 248 17.12 -4.47 -13.61
N GLY A 249 17.94 -3.54 -14.12
CA GLY A 249 18.90 -3.79 -15.20
C GLY A 249 18.30 -3.98 -16.61
N PHE A 250 17.04 -3.61 -16.83
CA PHE A 250 16.43 -3.70 -18.16
C PHE A 250 16.99 -2.63 -19.10
N LYS A 251 17.32 -3.01 -20.35
CA LYS A 251 17.62 -2.03 -21.42
C LYS A 251 16.38 -1.21 -21.79
N GLU A 252 15.25 -1.89 -21.86
CA GLU A 252 13.93 -1.31 -22.08
C GLU A 252 12.92 -1.98 -21.13
N PRO A 253 11.97 -1.23 -20.57
CA PRO A 253 10.99 -1.76 -19.63
C PRO A 253 10.12 -2.82 -20.32
N PRO A 254 9.79 -3.93 -19.64
CA PRO A 254 8.89 -4.94 -20.18
C PRO A 254 7.49 -4.35 -20.41
N ASN A 255 6.70 -5.00 -21.26
CA ASN A 255 5.32 -4.57 -21.51
C ASN A 255 4.56 -4.44 -20.18
N ALA A 256 4.13 -3.22 -19.86
CA ALA A 256 3.59 -2.81 -18.57
C ALA A 256 2.28 -3.51 -18.16
N ALA A 257 1.69 -4.36 -19.02
CA ALA A 257 0.52 -5.15 -18.65
C ALA A 257 0.94 -6.31 -17.75
N THR A 258 0.39 -6.37 -16.54
CA THR A 258 0.94 -7.22 -15.48
C THR A 258 0.19 -8.48 -15.24
N GLU A 259 -1.09 -8.25 -15.03
CA GLU A 259 -2.11 -9.22 -14.88
C GLU A 259 -3.17 -8.78 -15.88
N VAL A 260 -3.56 -9.74 -16.70
CA VAL A 260 -4.68 -9.56 -17.59
C VAL A 260 -5.80 -10.48 -17.13
N PHE A 261 -7.02 -9.96 -17.20
CA PHE A 261 -8.22 -10.75 -17.03
C PHE A 261 -8.47 -11.54 -18.31
N ASP A 262 -7.96 -12.76 -18.37
CA ASP A 262 -8.32 -13.71 -19.41
C ASP A 262 -9.69 -14.32 -19.08
N LEU A 263 -10.73 -13.78 -19.70
CA LEU A 263 -12.11 -14.22 -19.53
C LEU A 263 -12.48 -15.37 -20.49
N SER A 264 -11.51 -15.95 -21.21
CA SER A 264 -11.78 -16.96 -22.23
C SER A 264 -12.39 -18.24 -21.66
N CYS A 265 -12.10 -18.62 -20.42
CA CYS A 265 -12.73 -19.76 -19.78
C CYS A 265 -14.25 -19.56 -19.60
N LEU A 266 -14.70 -18.31 -19.39
CA LEU A 266 -16.09 -17.96 -19.15
C LEU A 266 -16.95 -17.99 -20.43
N LYS A 267 -16.38 -18.23 -21.61
CA LYS A 267 -17.17 -18.46 -22.83
C LYS A 267 -17.88 -19.81 -22.79
N ASP A 268 -17.33 -20.78 -22.06
CA ASP A 268 -17.95 -22.08 -21.90
C ASP A 268 -18.95 -22.05 -20.74
N GLY A 269 -20.25 -22.17 -21.06
CA GLY A 269 -21.30 -22.28 -20.04
C GLY A 269 -21.15 -23.51 -19.13
N LYS A 270 -20.29 -24.48 -19.49
CA LYS A 270 -19.93 -25.63 -18.64
C LYS A 270 -18.78 -25.34 -17.68
N PHE A 271 -18.10 -24.21 -17.79
CA PHE A 271 -17.05 -23.82 -16.85
C PHE A 271 -17.55 -23.85 -15.40
N ARG A 272 -16.70 -24.31 -14.49
CA ARG A 272 -16.97 -24.35 -13.05
C ARG A 272 -15.83 -23.67 -12.33
N PHE A 273 -16.18 -22.77 -11.43
CA PHE A 273 -15.23 -22.21 -10.50
C PHE A 273 -14.76 -23.32 -9.57
N ALA A 274 -13.45 -23.58 -9.54
CA ALA A 274 -12.88 -24.59 -8.64
C ALA A 274 -13.11 -24.16 -7.19
N GLU A 275 -13.64 -25.09 -6.39
CA GLU A 275 -13.72 -24.94 -4.93
C GLU A 275 -12.36 -25.21 -4.30
N ASP A 276 -12.08 -24.53 -3.19
CA ASP A 276 -10.85 -24.69 -2.44
C ASP A 276 -11.17 -25.00 -0.98
N PRO A 277 -10.84 -26.21 -0.48
CA PRO A 277 -11.11 -26.61 0.90
C PRO A 277 -10.43 -25.72 1.95
N GLU A 278 -9.28 -25.14 1.62
CA GLU A 278 -8.52 -24.28 2.54
C GLU A 278 -9.13 -22.89 2.69
N MET A 279 -10.11 -22.54 1.86
CA MET A 279 -10.68 -21.20 1.84
C MET A 279 -12.20 -21.18 2.14
N PRO A 280 -12.69 -20.17 2.88
CA PRO A 280 -14.05 -20.17 3.42
C PRO A 280 -15.08 -19.65 2.41
N VAL A 281 -15.27 -20.31 1.26
CA VAL A 281 -16.33 -19.91 0.29
C VAL A 281 -17.57 -20.80 0.40
N GLU A 282 -18.73 -20.14 0.45
CA GLU A 282 -20.06 -20.78 0.44
C GLU A 282 -20.59 -20.95 -0.97
N SER A 283 -20.47 -19.91 -1.82
CA SER A 283 -20.92 -19.99 -3.21
C SER A 283 -20.24 -18.94 -4.09
N ILE A 284 -20.05 -19.28 -5.37
CA ILE A 284 -19.60 -18.36 -6.41
C ILE A 284 -20.68 -18.31 -7.50
N THR A 285 -21.08 -17.11 -7.90
CA THR A 285 -22.15 -16.89 -8.87
C THR A 285 -21.70 -15.94 -9.97
N LEU A 286 -21.86 -16.35 -11.24
CA LEU A 286 -21.71 -15.46 -12.39
C LEU A 286 -23.00 -14.65 -12.54
N LYS A 287 -22.93 -13.33 -12.32
CA LYS A 287 -24.08 -12.42 -12.36
C LYS A 287 -24.27 -11.76 -13.73
N MET A 288 -23.18 -11.53 -14.45
CA MET A 288 -23.22 -10.93 -15.78
C MET A 288 -22.05 -11.39 -16.64
N VAL A 289 -22.29 -11.55 -17.95
CA VAL A 289 -21.25 -11.56 -18.99
C VAL A 289 -21.59 -10.57 -20.09
N MET A 290 -20.57 -9.90 -20.61
CA MET A 290 -20.65 -9.08 -21.82
C MET A 290 -19.88 -9.79 -22.93
N LEU A 291 -20.59 -10.16 -24.00
CA LEU A 291 -20.08 -10.94 -25.11
C LEU A 291 -20.00 -10.08 -26.37
N ASN A 292 -18.96 -10.31 -27.15
CA ASN A 292 -18.96 -9.99 -28.58
C ASN A 292 -19.17 -11.30 -29.34
N LEU A 293 -20.19 -11.32 -30.21
CA LEU A 293 -20.45 -12.43 -31.10
C LEU A 293 -19.80 -12.13 -32.44
N ASN A 294 -18.95 -13.04 -32.93
CA ASN A 294 -18.14 -12.93 -34.13
C ASN A 294 -16.98 -11.94 -34.03
N LYS A 295 -15.76 -12.41 -34.34
CA LYS A 295 -14.57 -11.57 -34.41
C LYS A 295 -14.74 -10.49 -35.48
N GLY A 296 -15.02 -9.24 -35.09
CA GLY A 296 -15.00 -8.08 -35.99
C GLY A 296 -16.24 -7.19 -35.97
N THR A 297 -17.34 -7.58 -35.33
CA THR A 297 -18.49 -6.67 -35.12
C THR A 297 -18.39 -6.00 -33.74
N ASP A 298 -18.74 -4.71 -33.63
CA ASP A 298 -18.86 -4.04 -32.32
C ASP A 298 -20.24 -4.29 -31.68
N GLN A 299 -20.96 -5.33 -32.12
CA GLN A 299 -22.20 -5.75 -31.48
C GLN A 299 -21.89 -6.44 -30.16
N ARG A 300 -22.46 -5.90 -29.09
CA ARG A 300 -22.27 -6.38 -27.72
C ARG A 300 -23.58 -6.88 -27.18
N ILE A 301 -23.56 -8.09 -26.61
CA ILE A 301 -24.70 -8.65 -25.89
C ILE A 301 -24.31 -8.76 -24.43
N THR A 302 -25.12 -8.15 -23.56
CA THR A 302 -24.95 -8.29 -22.11
C THR A 302 -26.02 -9.24 -21.59
N LEU A 303 -25.58 -10.30 -20.93
CA LEU A 303 -26.43 -11.27 -20.27
C LEU A 303 -26.24 -11.08 -18.78
N GLU A 304 -27.25 -10.56 -18.10
CA GLU A 304 -27.22 -10.29 -16.67
C GLU A 304 -28.44 -10.92 -16.00
N ALA A 305 -28.21 -11.56 -14.86
CA ALA A 305 -29.24 -12.16 -14.05
C ALA A 305 -29.00 -11.84 -12.57
N SER A 306 -30.09 -11.85 -11.79
CA SER A 306 -30.04 -11.73 -10.34
C SER A 306 -30.54 -13.03 -9.69
N PRO A 307 -29.70 -14.07 -9.59
CA PRO A 307 -30.06 -15.32 -8.92
C PRO A 307 -30.56 -15.05 -7.50
N HIS A 308 -31.86 -15.31 -7.26
CA HIS A 308 -32.50 -15.11 -5.96
C HIS A 308 -33.03 -16.41 -5.34
N LYS A 309 -33.01 -17.55 -6.06
CA LYS A 309 -33.59 -18.82 -5.61
C LYS A 309 -32.88 -20.02 -6.24
N GLY A 310 -31.82 -20.53 -5.60
CA GLY A 310 -31.23 -21.86 -5.85
C GLY A 310 -30.57 -22.11 -7.22
N ASP A 311 -30.90 -21.32 -8.25
CA ASP A 311 -30.31 -21.42 -9.58
C ASP A 311 -29.24 -20.35 -9.76
N ASN A 312 -28.00 -20.70 -9.43
CA ASN A 312 -26.84 -19.83 -9.61
C ASN A 312 -26.29 -19.83 -11.05
N ARG A 313 -26.99 -20.48 -12.00
CA ARG A 313 -26.49 -20.74 -13.36
C ARG A 313 -27.34 -20.12 -14.47
N GLN A 314 -28.11 -19.10 -14.12
CA GLN A 314 -29.00 -18.39 -15.04
C GLN A 314 -28.23 -17.73 -16.19
N VAL A 315 -27.06 -17.13 -15.91
CA VAL A 315 -26.25 -16.46 -16.92
C VAL A 315 -25.71 -17.48 -17.93
N GLU A 316 -25.22 -18.63 -17.46
CA GLU A 316 -24.74 -19.70 -18.34
C GLU A 316 -25.87 -20.29 -19.18
N GLY A 317 -27.06 -20.45 -18.60
CA GLY A 317 -28.26 -20.84 -19.35
C GLY A 317 -28.66 -19.82 -20.42
N MET A 318 -28.54 -18.52 -20.13
CA MET A 318 -28.74 -17.45 -21.11
C MET A 318 -27.69 -17.51 -22.22
N MET A 319 -26.41 -17.73 -21.89
CA MET A 319 -25.33 -17.87 -22.86
C MET A 319 -25.62 -19.00 -23.85
N GLN A 320 -26.02 -20.18 -23.36
CA GLN A 320 -26.33 -21.32 -24.21
C GLN A 320 -27.49 -21.04 -25.19
N LYS A 321 -28.55 -20.37 -24.71
CA LYS A 321 -29.67 -19.92 -25.56
C LYS A 321 -29.22 -18.90 -26.60
N THR A 322 -28.38 -17.94 -26.20
CA THR A 322 -27.83 -16.91 -27.10
C THR A 322 -26.96 -17.53 -28.19
N TYR A 323 -26.09 -18.49 -27.87
CA TYR A 323 -25.24 -19.18 -28.84
C TYR A 323 -26.07 -19.96 -29.85
N LEU A 324 -27.10 -20.69 -29.39
CA LEU A 324 -28.01 -21.42 -30.27
C LEU A 324 -28.79 -20.47 -31.21
N ALA A 325 -29.30 -19.36 -30.67
CA ALA A 325 -30.09 -18.39 -31.44
C ALA A 325 -29.29 -17.66 -32.53
N HIS A 326 -28.00 -17.42 -32.30
CA HIS A 326 -27.13 -16.72 -33.25
C HIS A 326 -26.27 -17.67 -34.11
N GLY A 327 -26.33 -18.99 -33.87
CA GLY A 327 -25.53 -19.97 -34.60
C GLY A 327 -24.02 -19.80 -34.44
N VAL A 328 -23.56 -19.26 -33.30
CA VAL A 328 -22.15 -18.88 -33.08
C VAL A 328 -21.38 -20.03 -32.44
N LYS A 329 -20.16 -20.29 -32.91
CA LYS A 329 -19.24 -21.24 -32.28
C LYS A 329 -18.48 -20.57 -31.14
N LEU A 330 -18.12 -21.33 -30.10
CA LEU A 330 -17.37 -20.80 -28.94
C LEU A 330 -16.03 -20.15 -29.31
N GLU A 331 -15.39 -20.55 -30.41
CA GLU A 331 -14.15 -19.95 -30.92
C GLU A 331 -14.32 -18.51 -31.44
N ASP A 332 -15.55 -18.13 -31.80
CA ASP A 332 -15.94 -16.82 -32.32
C ASP A 332 -16.53 -15.91 -31.24
N VAL A 333 -16.67 -16.40 -30.01
CA VAL A 333 -17.16 -15.65 -28.86
C VAL A 333 -15.99 -15.04 -28.10
N PHE A 334 -16.08 -13.74 -27.85
CA PHE A 334 -15.13 -13.02 -26.99
C PHE A 334 -15.84 -12.43 -25.77
N VAL A 335 -15.37 -12.78 -24.57
CA VAL A 335 -15.92 -12.25 -23.31
C VAL A 335 -15.18 -10.96 -22.94
N ARG A 336 -15.88 -9.83 -22.99
CA ARG A 336 -15.32 -8.50 -22.68
C ARG A 336 -15.28 -8.22 -21.19
N LYS A 337 -16.35 -8.56 -20.48
CA LYS A 337 -16.52 -8.31 -19.04
C LYS A 337 -17.32 -9.43 -18.40
N ALA A 338 -17.07 -9.64 -17.11
CA ALA A 338 -17.84 -10.54 -16.27
C ALA A 338 -18.08 -9.89 -14.89
N LYS A 339 -19.28 -10.06 -14.34
CA LYS A 339 -19.62 -9.70 -12.95
C LYS A 339 -19.75 -10.98 -12.13
N ILE A 340 -18.96 -11.09 -11.06
CA ILE A 340 -18.86 -12.28 -10.21
C ILE A 340 -19.26 -11.89 -8.78
N GLU A 341 -20.06 -12.73 -8.14
CA GLU A 341 -20.37 -12.65 -6.71
C GLU A 341 -19.74 -13.84 -5.98
N ILE A 342 -19.00 -13.56 -4.91
CA ILE A 342 -18.49 -14.57 -3.98
C ILE A 342 -19.16 -14.36 -2.62
N LYS A 343 -19.75 -15.42 -2.08
CA LYS A 343 -20.26 -15.47 -0.71
C LYS A 343 -19.32 -16.32 0.14
N PHE A 344 -18.90 -15.79 1.28
CA PHE A 344 -17.99 -16.47 2.20
C PHE A 344 -18.75 -17.20 3.32
N LYS A 345 -18.20 -18.32 3.79
CA LYS A 345 -18.71 -19.03 4.97
C LYS A 345 -18.62 -18.13 6.21
N PRO A 346 -19.57 -18.23 7.15
CA PRO A 346 -19.52 -17.46 8.39
C PRO A 346 -18.33 -17.89 9.27
N VAL A 347 -17.61 -16.90 9.81
CA VAL A 347 -16.55 -17.11 10.83
C VAL A 347 -16.97 -16.34 12.08
N ASN A 348 -17.03 -17.02 13.23
CA ASN A 348 -17.27 -16.44 14.57
C ASN A 348 -18.52 -15.55 14.72
N MET A 349 -19.70 -16.03 14.30
CA MET A 349 -21.02 -15.40 14.56
C MET A 349 -21.23 -13.95 14.06
N HIS A 350 -20.28 -13.35 13.35
CA HIS A 350 -20.47 -12.06 12.67
C HIS A 350 -21.03 -12.25 11.26
N LYS A 351 -21.89 -11.31 10.82
CA LYS A 351 -22.63 -11.37 9.56
C LYS A 351 -21.71 -11.65 8.35
N VAL A 352 -22.15 -12.62 7.55
CA VAL A 352 -21.64 -13.04 6.23
C VAL A 352 -21.13 -11.86 5.41
N GLY A 353 -19.87 -11.93 4.98
CA GLY A 353 -19.35 -11.09 3.92
C GLY A 353 -19.75 -11.64 2.55
N ARG A 354 -20.26 -10.80 1.67
CA ARG A 354 -20.28 -11.05 0.22
C ARG A 354 -19.46 -9.96 -0.48
N ILE A 355 -18.87 -10.31 -1.61
CA ILE A 355 -18.26 -9.36 -2.53
C ILE A 355 -18.83 -9.60 -3.92
N THR A 356 -19.23 -8.52 -4.58
CA THR A 356 -19.67 -8.54 -5.97
C THR A 356 -18.81 -7.54 -6.72
N PHE A 357 -18.16 -8.01 -7.78
CA PHE A 357 -17.19 -7.22 -8.52
C PHE A 357 -17.27 -7.53 -10.02
N THR A 358 -16.76 -6.62 -10.83
CA THR A 358 -16.68 -6.73 -12.28
C THR A 358 -15.22 -6.78 -12.69
N VAL A 359 -14.89 -7.72 -13.57
CA VAL A 359 -13.59 -7.81 -14.25
C VAL A 359 -13.80 -7.70 -15.76
N GLY A 360 -12.80 -7.21 -16.48
CA GLY A 360 -12.88 -7.01 -17.92
C GLY A 360 -11.53 -7.08 -18.60
N TYR A 361 -11.52 -7.69 -19.78
CA TYR A 361 -10.29 -7.82 -20.56
C TYR A 361 -9.84 -6.44 -21.11
N PRO A 362 -8.53 -6.14 -21.10
CA PRO A 362 -7.48 -6.92 -20.45
C PRO A 362 -7.31 -6.58 -18.97
N GLN A 363 -7.65 -5.38 -18.50
CA GLN A 363 -7.21 -4.91 -17.16
C GLN A 363 -8.28 -4.20 -16.34
N TYR A 364 -9.54 -4.25 -16.77
CA TYR A 364 -10.61 -3.59 -16.03
C TYR A 364 -10.96 -4.40 -14.77
N SER A 365 -10.98 -3.76 -13.62
CA SER A 365 -11.59 -4.30 -12.40
C SER A 365 -12.16 -3.17 -11.55
N ASP A 366 -13.23 -3.44 -10.82
CA ASP A 366 -13.76 -2.56 -9.76
C ASP A 366 -13.44 -3.07 -8.35
N LEU A 367 -12.57 -4.10 -8.22
CA LEU A 367 -12.05 -4.59 -6.94
C LEU A 367 -11.23 -3.51 -6.24
N SER A 368 -11.47 -3.32 -4.95
CA SER A 368 -10.73 -2.40 -4.08
C SER A 368 -9.47 -3.04 -3.48
N ASP A 369 -8.74 -2.29 -2.66
CA ASP A 369 -7.55 -2.75 -1.93
C ASP A 369 -7.95 -3.11 -0.49
N ASP A 370 -8.86 -4.09 -0.34
CA ASP A 370 -9.33 -4.60 0.96
C ASP A 370 -9.17 -6.12 1.03
N GLU A 371 -9.26 -6.68 2.24
CA GLU A 371 -9.06 -8.11 2.49
C GLU A 371 -9.95 -9.03 1.62
N LYS A 372 -11.22 -8.66 1.38
CA LYS A 372 -12.13 -9.46 0.55
C LYS A 372 -11.75 -9.38 -0.92
N SER A 373 -11.31 -8.21 -1.37
CA SER A 373 -10.84 -8.01 -2.74
C SER A 373 -9.53 -8.76 -3.01
N GLU A 374 -8.60 -8.79 -2.06
CA GLU A 374 -7.40 -9.62 -2.14
C GLU A 374 -7.72 -11.12 -2.18
N MET A 375 -8.69 -11.56 -1.37
CA MET A 375 -9.20 -12.92 -1.43
C MET A 375 -9.79 -13.23 -2.81
N ALA A 376 -10.60 -12.33 -3.37
CA ALA A 376 -11.14 -12.47 -4.73
C ALA A 376 -10.03 -12.56 -5.80
N ARG A 377 -8.96 -11.77 -5.70
CA ARG A 377 -7.79 -11.87 -6.61
C ARG A 377 -7.12 -13.24 -6.53
N ARG A 378 -6.94 -13.81 -5.34
CA ARG A 378 -6.42 -15.18 -5.17
C ARG A 378 -7.26 -16.21 -5.92
N TYR A 379 -8.59 -16.12 -5.81
CA TYR A 379 -9.50 -16.98 -6.56
C TYR A 379 -9.40 -16.80 -8.08
N LEU A 380 -9.36 -15.55 -8.55
CA LEU A 380 -9.23 -15.27 -9.98
C LEU A 380 -7.94 -15.85 -10.55
N ARG A 381 -6.83 -15.85 -9.80
CA ARG A 381 -5.58 -16.52 -10.21
C ARG A 381 -5.75 -18.04 -10.27
N LYS A 382 -6.36 -18.66 -9.24
CA LYS A 382 -6.62 -20.11 -9.23
C LYS A 382 -7.52 -20.56 -10.38
N TRP A 383 -8.48 -19.74 -10.78
CA TRP A 383 -9.38 -20.02 -11.90
C TRP A 383 -8.77 -19.73 -13.28
N GLY A 384 -7.52 -19.25 -13.33
CA GLY A 384 -6.87 -18.84 -14.58
C GLY A 384 -7.53 -17.62 -15.23
N ILE A 385 -8.30 -16.84 -14.47
CA ILE A 385 -8.94 -15.61 -14.94
C ILE A 385 -8.01 -14.43 -14.78
N LEU A 386 -7.33 -14.30 -13.65
CA LEU A 386 -6.27 -13.30 -13.45
C LEU A 386 -4.95 -13.98 -13.75
N VAL A 387 -4.42 -13.73 -14.95
CA VAL A 387 -3.17 -14.35 -15.39
C VAL A 387 -2.09 -13.29 -15.47
N LYS A 388 -0.89 -13.61 -15.00
CA LYS A 388 0.27 -12.76 -15.24
C LYS A 388 0.53 -12.74 -16.74
N HIS A 389 0.58 -11.54 -17.33
CA HIS A 389 0.83 -11.41 -18.76
C HIS A 389 2.21 -12.00 -19.04
N LYS A 390 2.28 -13.14 -19.75
CA LYS A 390 3.55 -13.54 -20.37
C LYS A 390 3.86 -12.45 -21.38
N ALA A 391 4.93 -11.69 -21.17
CA ALA A 391 5.53 -10.94 -22.26
C ALA A 391 5.59 -11.89 -23.46
N MET A 392 5.00 -11.50 -24.60
CA MET A 392 5.17 -12.29 -25.81
C MET A 392 6.66 -12.48 -25.97
N SER A 393 7.11 -13.73 -25.91
CA SER A 393 8.43 -14.08 -26.40
C SER A 393 8.38 -13.86 -27.91
N GLU A 394 8.52 -12.62 -28.33
CA GLU A 394 9.11 -12.38 -29.64
C GLU A 394 10.56 -12.82 -29.52
N SER A 395 10.73 -14.08 -29.91
CA SER A 395 11.92 -14.65 -30.50
C SER A 395 12.95 -13.63 -30.99
N THR A 396 14.19 -13.85 -30.55
CA THR A 396 15.46 -13.51 -31.23
C THR A 396 15.81 -12.03 -31.41
N ASN A 397 16.83 -11.59 -30.67
CA ASN A 397 18.17 -11.26 -31.20
C ASN A 397 19.18 -11.44 -30.05
N VAL A 398 20.01 -12.49 -30.05
CA VAL A 398 21.27 -12.67 -30.80
C VAL A 398 22.36 -11.72 -30.30
N ALA A 399 23.39 -12.35 -29.72
CA ALA A 399 24.75 -11.89 -29.41
C ALA A 399 24.92 -10.76 -28.38
#